data_AF-A0A388NWU2-F1
#
_entry.id   AF-A0A388NWU2-F1
#
_cell.length_a   1.000
_cell.length_b   1.000
_cell.length_c   1.000
_cell.angle_alpha   90.00
_cell.angle_beta   90.00
_cell.angle_gamma   90.00
#
_symmetry.space_group_name_H-M   'P 1'
#
loop_
_entity.id
_entity.type
_entity.pdbx_description
1 polymer ?
#
loop_
_entity_poly.entity_id
_entity_poly.type
_entity_poly.pdbx_seq_one_letter_code
_entity_poly.pdbx_strand_id
1 'polypeptide(L)'
;MTCVYFHVMGSQLGSVAVEISRTGYSGDLGYEVWCEAAAAPQLWDLIWEAGMPYGLVPAGILALDVARVEAGLLLLDVDYTSARGGCD
;
A
#
# COMPACT_ATOMS: atom_id res chain seq x y z
N MET A 1 -0.54 3.22 -19.62
CA MET A 1 -1.74 2.37 -19.40
C MET A 1 -2.02 2.39 -17.91
N THR A 2 -3.27 2.60 -17.48
CA THR A 2 -3.61 2.75 -16.05
C THR A 2 -4.08 1.43 -15.46
N CYS A 3 -3.61 1.05 -14.27
CA CYS A 3 -4.12 -0.12 -13.56
C CYS A 3 -5.57 0.14 -13.10
N VAL A 4 -6.51 -0.74 -13.45
CA VAL A 4 -7.91 -0.60 -13.01
C VAL A 4 -8.09 -1.10 -11.57
N TYR A 5 -9.19 -0.72 -10.91
CA TYR A 5 -9.41 -1.04 -9.48
C TYR A 5 -9.43 -2.55 -9.25
N PHE A 6 -8.76 -3.04 -8.20
CA PHE A 6 -8.63 -4.47 -7.89
C PHE A 6 -7.93 -5.30 -8.99
N HIS A 7 -7.04 -4.65 -9.75
CA HIS A 7 -6.13 -5.33 -10.66
C HIS A 7 -4.68 -5.10 -10.28
N VAL A 8 -3.83 -5.94 -10.86
CA VAL A 8 -2.38 -5.92 -10.77
C VAL A 8 -1.80 -5.81 -12.17
N MET A 9 -0.71 -5.06 -12.33
CA MET A 9 0.03 -4.96 -13.57
C MET A 9 1.53 -4.81 -13.34
N GLY A 10 2.33 -5.36 -14.24
CA GLY A 10 3.76 -5.08 -14.30
C GLY A 10 4.04 -3.68 -14.89
N SER A 11 5.05 -3.00 -14.36
CA SER A 11 5.51 -1.71 -14.85
C SER A 11 7.01 -1.51 -14.56
N GLN A 12 7.53 -0.36 -14.94
CA GLN A 12 8.90 0.06 -14.65
C GLN A 12 8.90 1.51 -14.16
N LEU A 13 9.55 1.75 -13.01
CA LEU A 13 9.77 3.08 -12.44
C LEU A 13 11.28 3.35 -12.48
N GLY A 14 11.71 4.26 -13.35
CA GLY A 14 13.14 4.45 -13.63
C GLY A 14 13.75 3.16 -14.20
N SER A 15 14.74 2.59 -13.51
CA SER A 15 15.31 1.28 -13.85
C SER A 15 14.75 0.12 -13.01
N VAL A 16 13.82 0.39 -12.08
CA VAL A 16 13.26 -0.62 -11.18
C VAL A 16 12.03 -1.26 -11.81
N ALA A 17 12.08 -2.59 -12.01
CA ALA A 17 10.89 -3.36 -12.37
C ALA A 17 9.96 -3.47 -11.15
N VAL A 18 8.67 -3.19 -11.36
CA VAL A 18 7.68 -3.16 -10.28
C VAL A 18 6.40 -3.90 -10.66
N GLU A 19 5.73 -4.44 -9.66
CA GLU A 19 4.34 -4.85 -9.76
C GLU A 19 3.48 -3.80 -9.05
N ILE A 20 2.50 -3.27 -9.76
CA ILE A 20 1.59 -2.22 -9.27
C ILE A 20 0.21 -2.83 -9.12
N SER A 21 -0.37 -2.70 -7.94
CA SER A 21 -1.75 -3.08 -7.69
C SER A 21 -2.59 -1.85 -7.34
N ARG A 22 -3.80 -1.75 -7.89
CA ARG A 22 -4.76 -0.69 -7.52
C ARG A 22 -5.65 -1.18 -6.38
N THR A 23 -4.99 -1.41 -5.26
CA THR A 23 -5.51 -1.78 -3.95
C THR A 23 -4.84 -0.89 -2.90
N GLY A 24 -5.29 -0.96 -1.65
CA GLY A 24 -4.69 -0.22 -0.56
C GLY A 24 -5.53 -0.28 0.71
N TYR A 25 -4.87 -0.12 1.85
CA TYR A 25 -5.50 -0.23 3.16
C TYR A 25 -5.90 1.11 3.80
N SER A 26 -5.70 2.23 3.10
CA SER A 26 -6.10 3.56 3.59
C SER A 26 -7.54 3.96 3.22
N GLY A 27 -8.17 3.27 2.26
CA GLY A 27 -9.48 3.67 1.72
C GLY A 27 -9.44 4.82 0.70
N ASP A 28 -8.26 5.41 0.47
CA ASP A 28 -8.05 6.50 -0.49
C ASP A 28 -7.67 5.99 -1.89
N LEU A 29 -7.64 6.91 -2.86
CA LEU A 29 -7.02 6.64 -4.15
C LEU A 29 -5.52 6.37 -3.96
N GLY A 30 -5.08 5.18 -4.33
CA GLY A 30 -3.67 4.81 -4.25
C GLY A 30 -3.35 3.52 -5.00
N TYR A 31 -2.08 3.12 -4.86
CA TYR A 31 -1.55 1.88 -5.38
C TYR A 31 -0.60 1.28 -4.35
N GLU A 32 -0.50 -0.05 -4.31
CA GLU A 32 0.62 -0.72 -3.67
C GLU A 32 1.65 -1.06 -4.75
N VAL A 33 2.90 -0.68 -4.49
CA VAL A 33 4.03 -0.83 -5.43
C VAL A 33 5.02 -1.81 -4.85
N TRP A 34 5.17 -2.94 -5.53
CA TRP A 34 6.01 -4.05 -5.10
C TRP A 34 7.25 -4.14 -5.97
N CYS A 35 8.39 -4.47 -5.36
CA CYS A 35 9.65 -4.67 -6.06
C CYS A 35 10.52 -5.70 -5.34
N GLU A 36 11.60 -6.12 -5.98
CA GLU A 36 12.65 -6.91 -5.34
C GLU A 36 13.27 -6.12 -4.17
N ALA A 37 13.52 -6.80 -3.04
CA ALA A 37 13.99 -6.14 -1.81
C ALA A 37 15.27 -5.31 -2.01
N ALA A 38 16.17 -5.77 -2.88
CA ALA A 38 17.42 -5.06 -3.21
C ALA A 38 17.17 -3.72 -3.93
N ALA A 39 16.04 -3.56 -4.61
CA ALA A 39 15.66 -2.35 -5.32
C ALA A 39 14.82 -1.39 -4.47
N ALA A 40 14.38 -1.79 -3.27
CA ALA A 40 13.48 -0.99 -2.44
C ALA A 40 14.03 0.41 -2.08
N PRO A 41 15.32 0.60 -1.72
CA PRO A 41 15.86 1.94 -1.47
C PRO A 41 15.80 2.83 -2.72
N GLN A 42 16.16 2.28 -3.88
CA GLN A 42 16.12 3.03 -5.14
C GLN A 42 14.66 3.39 -5.53
N LEU A 43 13.73 2.46 -5.35
CA LEU A 43 12.31 2.72 -5.60
C LEU A 43 11.77 3.81 -4.68
N TRP A 44 12.16 3.79 -3.40
CA TRP A 44 11.79 4.82 -2.44
C TRP A 44 12.25 6.20 -2.89
N ASP A 45 13.52 6.35 -3.26
CA ASP A 45 14.09 7.62 -3.71
C ASP A 45 13.37 8.14 -4.96
N LEU A 46 13.09 7.27 -5.93
CA LEU A 46 12.35 7.63 -7.15
C LEU A 46 10.94 8.15 -6.84
N ILE A 47 10.21 7.50 -5.94
CA ILE A 47 8.87 7.94 -5.52
C ILE A 47 8.96 9.24 -4.73
N TRP A 48 9.94 9.35 -3.84
CA TRP A 48 10.16 10.53 -3.01
C TRP A 48 10.40 11.78 -3.87
N GLU A 49 11.39 11.72 -4.76
CA GLU A 49 11.73 12.82 -5.66
C GLU A 49 10.55 13.23 -6.56
N ALA A 50 9.82 12.25 -7.12
CA ALA A 50 8.65 12.53 -7.95
C ALA A 50 7.48 13.12 -7.15
N GLY A 51 7.36 12.77 -5.87
CA GLY A 51 6.27 13.19 -4.98
C GLY A 51 6.47 14.56 -4.32
N MET A 52 7.71 15.04 -4.21
CA MET A 52 8.04 16.30 -3.53
C MET A 52 7.23 17.52 -4.03
N PRO A 53 7.03 17.75 -5.35
CA PRO A 53 6.22 18.86 -5.84
C PRO A 53 4.74 18.78 -5.44
N TYR A 54 4.26 17.60 -5.04
CA TYR A 54 2.88 17.34 -4.63
C TYR A 54 2.71 17.32 -3.10
N GLY A 55 3.76 17.64 -2.34
CA GLY A 55 3.72 17.61 -0.87
C GLY A 55 3.68 16.20 -0.30
N LEU A 56 4.31 15.23 -0.97
CA LEU A 56 4.43 13.86 -0.46
C LEU A 56 5.07 13.86 0.92
N VAL A 57 4.49 13.07 1.83
CA VAL A 57 5.00 12.86 3.18
C VAL A 57 5.03 11.37 3.51
N PRO A 58 5.99 10.90 4.31
CA PRO A 58 5.94 9.54 4.82
C PRO A 58 4.80 9.40 5.84
N ALA A 59 4.06 8.30 5.75
CA ALA A 59 3.05 7.92 6.72
C ALA A 59 3.45 6.60 7.39
N GLY A 60 3.38 6.57 8.72
CA GLY A 60 3.66 5.37 9.50
C GLY A 60 2.40 4.52 9.75
N ILE A 61 2.60 3.36 10.37
CA ILE A 61 1.53 2.40 10.66
C ILE A 61 0.38 3.01 11.49
N LEU A 62 0.68 3.88 12.46
CA LEU A 62 -0.36 4.51 13.30
C LEU A 62 -1.34 5.39 12.50
N ALA A 63 -0.84 6.08 11.47
CA ALA A 63 -1.71 6.87 10.60
C ALA A 63 -2.56 5.96 9.71
N LEU A 64 -1.98 4.86 9.21
CA LEU A 64 -2.69 3.86 8.42
C LEU A 64 -3.78 3.14 9.26
N ASP A 65 -3.50 2.85 10.53
CA ASP A 65 -4.45 2.23 11.46
C ASP A 65 -5.69 3.11 11.70
N VAL A 66 -5.52 4.44 11.72
CA VAL A 66 -6.67 5.35 11.79
C VAL A 66 -7.43 5.37 10.46
N ALA A 67 -6.71 5.57 9.34
CA ALA A 67 -7.32 5.66 8.02
C ALA A 67 -8.13 4.40 7.65
N ARG A 68 -7.60 3.21 7.94
CA ARG A 68 -8.28 1.94 7.67
C ARG A 68 -9.57 1.77 8.46
N VAL A 69 -9.60 2.28 9.71
CA VAL A 69 -10.81 2.26 10.56
C VAL A 69 -11.86 3.21 9.99
N GLU A 70 -11.47 4.42 9.59
CA GLU A 70 -12.37 5.38 8.97
C GLU A 70 -12.93 4.87 7.62
N ALA A 71 -12.13 4.10 6.89
CA ALA A 71 -12.54 3.42 5.66
C ALA A 71 -13.40 2.17 5.88
N GLY A 72 -13.57 1.70 7.13
CA GLY A 72 -14.34 0.50 7.45
C GLY A 72 -13.67 -0.82 7.04
N LEU A 73 -12.33 -0.83 6.96
CA LEU A 73 -11.54 -2.01 6.60
C LEU A 73 -11.19 -2.83 7.86
N LEU A 74 -11.60 -4.10 7.83
CA LEU A 74 -11.40 -5.02 8.94
C LEU A 74 -9.96 -5.53 8.99
N LEU A 75 -9.46 -5.73 10.21
CA LEU A 75 -8.20 -6.39 10.52
C LEU A 75 -8.50 -7.66 11.31
N LEU A 76 -7.94 -8.78 10.84
CA LEU A 76 -8.02 -10.06 11.56
C LEU A 76 -7.36 -9.93 12.94
N ASP A 77 -7.92 -10.62 13.92
CA ASP A 77 -7.49 -10.63 15.33
C ASP A 77 -7.60 -9.29 16.07
N VAL A 78 -8.11 -8.25 15.40
CA VAL A 78 -8.43 -6.94 16.01
C VAL A 78 -9.93 -6.68 15.96
N ASP A 79 -10.53 -6.71 14.77
CA ASP A 79 -11.96 -6.46 14.59
C ASP A 79 -12.75 -7.76 14.38
N TYR A 80 -12.09 -8.82 13.94
CA TYR A 80 -12.69 -10.12 13.66
C TYR A 80 -11.87 -11.25 14.27
N THR A 81 -12.52 -12.00 15.17
CA THR A 81 -12.03 -13.27 15.69
C THR A 81 -12.94 -14.39 15.19
N SER A 82 -12.35 -15.46 14.64
CA SER A 82 -13.13 -16.57 14.11
C SER A 82 -13.81 -17.35 15.24
N ALA A 83 -15.10 -17.63 15.10
CA ALA A 83 -15.83 -18.53 16.02
C ALA A 83 -15.35 -19.99 15.98
N ARG A 84 -14.43 -20.34 15.07
CA ARG A 84 -13.82 -21.67 14.98
C ARG A 84 -12.49 -21.78 15.75
N GLY A 85 -11.92 -20.64 16.18
CA GLY A 85 -10.82 -20.62 17.13
C GLY A 85 -11.37 -20.86 18.54
N GLY A 86 -10.68 -21.67 19.34
CA GLY A 86 -11.07 -21.90 20.73
C GLY A 86 -11.20 -20.59 21.49
N CYS A 87 -12.01 -20.62 22.55
CA CYS A 87 -11.98 -19.59 23.56
C CYS A 87 -10.65 -19.77 24.30
N ASP A 88 -9.64 -18.98 23.95
CA ASP A 88 -8.37 -18.87 24.67
C ASP A 88 -8.47 -17.69 25.66
#